data_AF-V1CMD1-F1
#
_entry.id   AF-V1CMD1-F1
#
_cell.length_a   1.000
_cell.length_b   1.000
_cell.length_c   1.000
_cell.angle_alpha   90.00
_cell.angle_beta   90.00
_cell.angle_gamma   90.00
#
_symmetry.space_group_name_H-M   'P 1'
#
loop_
_entity.id
_entity.type
_entity.pdbx_description
1 polymer ?
#
loop_
_entity_poly.entity_id
_entity_poly.type
_entity_poly.pdbx_seq_one_letter_code
_entity_poly.pdbx_strand_id
1 'polypeptide(L)'
;MLPNKKIKIQKKSGAYDLTFEDTIDAANYTMKELTRAALRDSAKYIRRLVGDQLKDFYAVNYIGFSRRRLINAPRAGKLIRKYPGSALQYWVRKKESDLQIGFKQSAWYGMNQELGDKGQPRLGILRTTTYNNISKLREIQGQYLDKMNVGQAFDPGNDEYKSQEGVEE
;
A
#
# COMPACT_ATOMS: atom_id res chain seq x y z
N MET A 1 -13.29 5.26 -14.78
CA MET A 1 -12.66 5.80 -13.55
C MET A 1 -12.43 4.60 -12.63
N LEU A 2 -11.28 4.47 -11.95
CA LEU A 2 -11.06 3.29 -11.09
C LEU A 2 -12.03 3.33 -9.89
N PRO A 3 -12.62 2.18 -9.50
CA PRO A 3 -13.47 2.12 -8.32
C PRO A 3 -12.64 2.51 -7.08
N ASN A 4 -13.26 3.26 -6.17
CA ASN A 4 -12.60 3.77 -4.98
C ASN A 4 -13.42 3.36 -3.76
N LYS A 5 -12.90 2.43 -2.96
CA LYS A 5 -13.47 2.11 -1.66
C LYS A 5 -13.02 3.23 -0.73
N LYS A 6 -13.93 3.84 0.04
CA LYS A 6 -13.54 4.87 1.01
C LYS A 6 -12.86 4.17 2.18
N ILE A 7 -11.55 3.97 2.08
CA ILE A 7 -10.74 3.38 3.13
C ILE A 7 -10.39 4.44 4.16
N LYS A 8 -10.77 4.20 5.40
CA LYS A 8 -10.35 4.98 6.56
C LYS A 8 -9.26 4.21 7.29
N ILE A 9 -8.08 4.82 7.37
CA ILE A 9 -6.92 4.28 8.09
C ILE A 9 -6.79 5.04 9.40
N GLN A 10 -6.95 4.36 10.52
CA GLN A 10 -6.81 4.95 11.85
C GLN A 10 -5.64 4.29 12.60
N LYS A 11 -4.83 5.10 13.28
CA LYS A 11 -3.79 4.60 14.20
C LYS A 11 -4.41 4.52 15.59
N LYS A 12 -4.62 3.31 16.11
CA LYS A 12 -5.09 3.06 17.48
C LYS A 12 -4.04 2.26 18.23
N SER A 13 -3.59 2.78 19.38
CA SER A 13 -2.67 2.09 20.30
C SER A 13 -1.42 1.47 19.63
N GLY A 14 -0.87 2.14 18.60
CA GLY A 14 0.31 1.67 17.87
C GLY A 14 0.03 0.72 16.69
N ALA A 15 -1.19 0.18 16.59
CA ALA A 15 -1.65 -0.61 15.45
C ALA A 15 -2.48 0.24 14.45
N TYR A 16 -2.62 -0.25 13.23
CA TYR A 16 -3.40 0.41 12.18
C TYR A 16 -4.67 -0.37 11.89
N ASP A 17 -5.80 0.22 12.29
CA ASP A 17 -7.12 -0.31 12.00
C ASP A 17 -7.61 0.21 10.65
N LEU A 18 -8.26 -0.69 9.91
CA LEU A 18 -8.89 -0.40 8.63
C LEU A 18 -10.40 -0.47 8.79
N THR A 19 -11.09 0.57 8.35
CA THR A 19 -12.53 0.52 8.14
C THR A 19 -12.83 0.79 6.68
N PHE A 20 -13.72 -0.05 6.13
CA PHE A 20 -14.13 -0.01 4.74
C PHE A 20 -15.59 0.43 4.66
N GLU A 21 -15.88 1.41 3.80
CA GLU A 21 -17.25 1.70 3.37
C GLU A 21 -17.48 1.03 2.02
N ASP A 22 -18.48 0.15 1.95
CA ASP A 22 -18.85 -0.57 0.73
C ASP A 22 -19.62 0.35 -0.22
N THR A 23 -18.91 0.92 -1.19
CA THR A 23 -19.48 1.81 -2.21
C THR A 23 -19.34 1.29 -3.64
N ILE A 24 -18.81 0.08 -3.83
CA ILE A 24 -18.48 -0.46 -5.15
C ILE A 24 -19.53 -1.51 -5.53
N ASP A 25 -20.21 -1.28 -6.66
CA ASP A 25 -21.00 -2.28 -7.35
C ASP A 25 -20.12 -3.02 -8.37
N ALA A 26 -19.92 -4.32 -8.14
CA ALA A 26 -18.99 -5.15 -8.90
C ALA A 26 -19.41 -5.35 -10.36
N ALA A 27 -20.72 -5.28 -10.66
CA ALA A 27 -21.25 -5.51 -12.01
C ALA A 27 -20.78 -4.45 -13.03
N ASN A 28 -20.35 -3.28 -12.54
CA ASN A 28 -19.98 -2.15 -13.38
C ASN A 28 -18.48 -2.08 -13.74
N TYR A 29 -17.64 -2.98 -13.21
CA TYR A 29 -16.19 -2.88 -13.36
C TYR A 29 -15.57 -4.17 -13.86
N THR A 30 -14.54 -4.01 -14.70
CA THR A 30 -13.77 -5.16 -15.16
C THR A 30 -12.84 -5.70 -14.07
N MET A 31 -12.49 -6.99 -14.14
CA MET A 31 -11.52 -7.62 -13.23
C MET A 31 -10.21 -6.82 -13.14
N LYS A 32 -9.69 -6.36 -14.27
CA LYS A 32 -8.47 -5.53 -14.32
C LYS A 32 -8.63 -4.22 -13.58
N GLU A 33 -9.80 -3.59 -13.60
CA GLU A 33 -10.05 -2.34 -12.87
C GLU A 33 -10.17 -2.57 -11.37
N LEU A 34 -10.79 -3.68 -10.95
CA LEU A 34 -10.88 -4.09 -9.55
C LEU A 34 -9.49 -4.43 -8.98
N THR A 35 -8.68 -5.22 -9.69
CA THR A 35 -7.30 -5.52 -9.29
C THR A 35 -6.48 -4.24 -9.15
N ARG A 36 -6.59 -3.32 -10.11
CA ARG A 36 -5.85 -2.04 -10.05
C ARG A 36 -6.33 -1.13 -8.93
N ALA A 37 -7.62 -1.13 -8.62
CA ALA A 37 -8.16 -0.42 -7.47
C ALA A 37 -7.63 -0.99 -6.15
N ALA A 38 -7.65 -2.32 -6.01
CA ALA A 38 -7.08 -3.01 -4.85
C ALA A 38 -5.60 -2.66 -4.64
N LEU A 39 -4.78 -2.74 -5.70
CA LEU A 39 -3.36 -2.36 -5.66
C LEU A 39 -3.14 -0.89 -5.32
N ARG A 40 -3.99 0.01 -5.84
CA ARG A 40 -3.91 1.45 -5.52
C ARG A 40 -4.16 1.68 -4.04
N ASP A 41 -5.10 0.97 -3.46
CA ASP A 41 -5.48 1.11 -2.07
C ASP A 41 -4.47 0.45 -1.12
N SER A 42 -3.90 -0.70 -1.50
CA SER A 42 -2.69 -1.25 -0.90
C SER A 42 -1.55 -0.22 -0.85
N ALA A 43 -1.31 0.50 -1.96
CA ALA A 43 -0.26 1.51 -2.04
C ALA A 43 -0.52 2.71 -1.12
N LYS A 44 -1.77 3.20 -1.06
CA LYS A 44 -2.18 4.28 -0.14
C LYS A 44 -1.94 3.88 1.31
N TYR A 45 -2.25 2.64 1.66
CA TYR A 45 -2.04 2.09 3.00
C TYR A 45 -0.55 2.09 3.37
N ILE A 46 0.31 1.44 2.58
CA ILE A 46 1.77 1.43 2.83
C ILE A 46 2.34 2.85 2.87
N ARG A 47 1.92 3.72 1.95
CA ARG A 47 2.38 5.12 1.95
C ARG A 47 2.03 5.85 3.23
N ARG A 48 0.85 5.58 3.80
CA ARG A 48 0.46 6.17 5.08
C ARG A 48 1.35 5.66 6.21
N LEU A 49 1.57 4.35 6.29
CA LEU A 49 2.41 3.72 7.32
C LEU A 49 3.84 4.26 7.29
N VAL A 50 4.47 4.24 6.11
CA VAL A 50 5.84 4.71 5.92
C VAL A 50 5.96 6.19 6.26
N GLY A 51 4.97 6.99 5.86
CA GLY A 51 4.92 8.41 6.20
C GLY A 51 4.85 8.66 7.72
N ASP A 52 4.03 7.87 8.43
CA ASP A 52 3.88 7.97 9.89
C ASP A 52 5.15 7.47 10.62
N GLN A 53 5.80 6.40 10.16
CA GLN A 53 7.07 5.90 10.72
C GLN A 53 8.23 6.88 10.51
N LEU A 54 8.37 7.45 9.31
CA LEU A 54 9.37 8.50 9.05
C LEU A 54 9.11 9.71 9.94
N LYS A 55 7.84 10.12 10.08
CA LYS A 55 7.44 11.16 11.01
C LYS A 55 7.91 10.87 12.44
N ASP A 56 7.64 9.67 12.95
CA ASP A 56 7.98 9.27 14.31
C ASP A 56 9.51 9.21 14.49
N PHE A 57 10.24 8.66 13.51
CA PHE A 57 11.70 8.63 13.50
C PHE A 57 12.33 10.03 13.53
N TYR A 58 11.89 10.95 12.66
CA TYR A 58 12.42 12.31 12.65
C TYR A 58 11.97 13.14 13.83
N ALA A 59 10.76 12.90 14.35
CA ALA A 59 10.33 13.53 15.59
C ALA A 59 11.29 13.16 16.72
N VAL A 60 11.56 11.89 16.97
CA VAL A 60 12.44 11.48 18.08
C VAL A 60 13.88 11.98 17.86
N ASN A 61 14.43 11.85 16.64
CA ASN A 61 15.85 12.12 16.39
C ASN A 61 16.19 13.61 16.17
N TYR A 62 15.24 14.46 15.77
CA TYR A 62 15.48 15.89 15.50
C TYR A 62 14.83 16.83 16.53
N ILE A 63 14.00 16.33 17.47
CA ILE A 63 13.42 17.13 18.56
C ILE A 63 14.42 17.39 19.72
N GLY A 64 15.60 16.76 19.72
CA GLY A 64 16.71 17.11 20.62
C GLY A 64 17.55 18.32 20.17
N PHE A 65 17.47 18.72 18.89
CA PHE A 65 18.14 19.93 18.40
C PHE A 65 17.21 21.14 18.59
N SER A 66 17.47 21.90 19.65
CA SER A 66 16.82 23.18 20.01
C SER A 66 16.11 23.88 18.85
N ARG A 67 14.84 24.25 19.09
CA ARG A 67 13.96 25.08 18.22
C ARG A 67 14.60 26.35 17.64
N ARG A 68 15.83 26.71 18.03
CA ARG A 68 16.56 27.91 17.63
C ARG A 68 17.79 27.70 16.75
N ARG A 69 18.33 26.49 16.58
CA ARG A 69 19.71 26.32 16.03
C ARG A 69 19.80 25.61 14.68
N LEU A 70 18.72 25.61 13.90
CA LEU A 70 18.76 25.21 12.51
C LEU A 70 18.11 26.34 11.71
N ILE A 71 18.94 27.15 11.06
CA ILE A 71 18.53 28.21 10.12
C ILE A 71 17.65 27.63 9.00
N ASN A 72 17.74 26.31 8.78
CA ASN A 72 16.93 25.53 7.86
C ASN A 72 16.07 24.44 8.53
N ALA A 73 15.83 24.49 9.86
CA ALA A 73 14.88 23.58 10.49
C ALA A 73 13.48 23.97 10.02
N PRO A 74 12.79 23.09 9.31
CA PRO A 74 11.45 23.39 8.86
C PRO A 74 10.53 23.47 10.08
N ARG A 75 9.84 24.62 10.19
CA ARG A 75 9.03 25.04 11.34
C ARG A 75 8.15 23.89 11.85
N ALA A 76 8.26 23.62 13.15
CA ALA A 76 7.48 22.62 13.88
C ALA A 76 5.99 22.77 13.55
N GLY A 77 5.45 21.82 12.78
CA GLY A 77 4.07 21.84 12.28
C GLY A 77 3.94 21.61 10.77
N LYS A 78 4.81 22.19 9.93
CA LYS A 78 4.77 22.00 8.46
C LYS A 78 5.65 20.85 7.95
N LEU A 79 6.66 20.44 8.72
CA LEU A 79 7.64 19.43 8.30
C LEU A 79 7.05 18.01 8.20
N ILE A 80 6.23 17.64 9.17
CA ILE A 80 6.24 16.25 9.60
C ILE A 80 5.39 15.33 8.69
N ARG A 81 4.44 15.88 7.92
CA ARG A 81 3.60 15.08 7.00
C ARG A 81 3.79 15.41 5.52
N LYS A 82 4.22 16.63 5.19
CA LYS A 82 4.33 17.09 3.79
C LYS A 82 5.56 16.52 3.09
N TYR A 83 6.72 16.49 3.74
CA TYR A 83 7.98 16.09 3.10
C TYR A 83 8.16 14.58 2.95
N PRO A 84 7.94 13.73 3.98
CA PRO A 84 8.07 12.28 3.85
C PRO A 84 7.01 11.70 2.89
N GLY A 85 5.77 12.18 3.02
CA GLY A 85 4.67 11.79 2.14
C GLY A 85 4.85 12.23 0.69
N SER A 86 5.50 13.37 0.42
CA SER A 86 5.81 13.82 -0.95
C SER A 86 6.96 13.05 -1.60
N ALA A 87 7.87 12.51 -0.78
CA ALA A 87 9.01 11.73 -1.27
C ALA A 87 8.60 10.31 -1.69
N LEU A 88 7.61 9.70 -1.04
CA LEU A 88 7.12 8.38 -1.42
C LEU A 88 6.06 8.46 -2.53
N GLN A 89 6.39 7.87 -3.67
CA GLN A 89 5.56 7.78 -4.87
C GLN A 89 5.16 6.33 -5.13
N TYR A 90 4.04 6.15 -5.83
CA TYR A 90 3.58 4.83 -6.24
C TYR A 90 2.90 4.90 -7.60
N TRP A 91 3.02 3.82 -8.35
CA TRP A 91 2.41 3.63 -9.66
C TRP A 91 1.78 2.24 -9.73
N VAL A 92 0.51 2.20 -10.11
CA VAL A 92 -0.17 0.96 -10.50
C VAL A 92 -0.17 0.92 -12.03
N ARG A 93 0.65 0.06 -12.62
CA ARG A 93 0.84 0.06 -14.08
C ARG A 93 -0.41 -0.50 -14.76
N LYS A 94 -0.80 0.13 -15.87
CA LYS A 94 -2.09 -0.17 -16.54
C LYS A 94 -2.06 -1.50 -17.31
N LYS A 95 -0.93 -1.83 -17.94
CA LYS A 95 -0.80 -3.01 -18.80
C LYS A 95 -0.49 -4.25 -17.96
N GLU A 96 0.55 -4.16 -17.15
CA GLU A 96 1.09 -5.23 -16.31
C GLU A 96 0.25 -5.47 -15.05
N SER A 97 -0.56 -4.49 -14.64
CA SER A 97 -1.45 -4.57 -13.46
C SER A 97 -0.71 -4.90 -12.16
N ASP A 98 0.47 -4.33 -11.98
CA ASP A 98 1.31 -4.46 -10.78
C ASP A 98 1.52 -3.12 -10.08
N LEU A 99 1.94 -3.18 -8.82
CA LEU A 99 2.22 -2.03 -7.98
C LEU A 99 3.73 -1.81 -7.85
N GLN A 100 4.17 -0.62 -8.23
CA GLN A 100 5.49 -0.10 -7.91
C GLN A 100 5.37 1.00 -6.86
N ILE A 101 6.12 0.91 -5.77
CA ILE A 101 6.18 1.91 -4.71
C ILE A 101 7.63 2.18 -4.34
N GLY A 102 7.98 3.44 -4.14
CA GLY A 102 9.35 3.82 -3.89
C GLY A 102 9.52 5.28 -3.54
N PHE A 103 10.72 5.63 -3.09
CA PHE A 103 11.09 7.01 -2.85
C PHE A 103 11.53 7.69 -4.14
N LYS A 104 11.25 8.99 -4.25
CA LYS A 104 11.79 9.85 -5.30
C LYS A 104 13.31 9.80 -5.27
N GLN A 105 13.90 9.74 -6.46
CA GLN A 105 15.35 9.75 -6.64
C GLN A 105 16.03 10.87 -5.86
N SER A 106 17.17 10.58 -5.24
CA SER A 106 17.99 11.49 -4.42
C SER A 106 17.29 12.16 -3.24
N ALA A 107 16.09 11.72 -2.85
CA ALA A 107 15.42 12.24 -1.67
C ALA A 107 16.23 11.91 -0.41
N TRP A 108 16.72 12.95 0.26
CA TRP A 108 17.53 12.81 1.48
C TRP A 108 16.78 12.03 2.57
N TYR A 109 15.52 12.34 2.81
CA TYR A 109 14.62 11.69 3.79
C TYR A 109 13.90 10.43 3.26
N GLY A 110 14.44 9.81 2.20
CA GLY A 110 13.83 8.65 1.55
C GLY A 110 14.90 7.70 1.03
N MET A 111 15.19 7.76 -0.26
CA MET A 111 16.08 6.82 -0.96
C MET A 111 17.44 6.64 -0.28
N ASN A 112 18.12 7.73 0.10
CA ASN A 112 19.47 7.63 0.67
C ASN A 112 19.45 6.93 2.04
N GLN A 113 18.45 7.20 2.89
CA GLN A 113 18.33 6.54 4.19
C GLN A 113 17.72 5.13 4.11
N GLU A 114 16.88 4.85 3.12
CA GLU A 114 16.36 3.50 2.89
C GLU A 114 17.49 2.52 2.54
N LEU A 115 18.47 2.99 1.76
CA LEU A 115 19.63 2.20 1.32
C LEU A 115 20.84 2.30 2.25
N GLY A 116 20.94 3.37 3.04
CA GLY A 116 22.12 3.65 3.88
C GLY A 116 23.28 4.26 3.08
N ASP A 117 22.96 5.13 2.13
CA ASP A 117 23.91 5.81 1.24
C ASP A 117 24.27 7.21 1.80
N LYS A 118 25.37 7.79 1.31
CA LYS A 118 25.90 9.11 1.74
C LYS A 118 26.19 9.21 3.24
N GLY A 119 26.74 8.14 3.82
CA GLY A 119 27.13 8.09 5.24
C GLY A 119 25.94 8.07 6.21
N GLN A 120 24.73 7.79 5.73
CA GLN A 120 23.54 7.62 6.57
C GLN A 120 23.37 6.13 6.96
N PRO A 121 22.90 5.83 8.17
CA PRO A 121 22.54 4.46 8.51
C PRO A 121 21.34 3.99 7.69
N ARG A 122 21.33 2.71 7.33
CA ARG A 122 20.23 2.07 6.61
C ARG A 122 19.01 1.92 7.53
N LEU A 123 17.88 2.53 7.16
CA LEU A 123 16.61 2.41 7.87
C LEU A 123 15.72 1.28 7.33
N GLY A 124 15.70 1.05 6.01
CA GLY A 124 14.90 -0.02 5.40
C GLY A 124 13.40 0.04 5.73
N ILE A 125 12.85 1.25 5.94
CA ILE A 125 11.48 1.47 6.43
C ILE A 125 10.45 0.95 5.44
N LEU A 126 10.60 1.25 4.14
CA LEU A 126 9.62 0.83 3.14
C LEU A 126 9.57 -0.69 3.03
N ARG A 127 10.75 -1.32 2.94
CA ARG A 127 10.87 -2.78 2.85
C ARG A 127 10.28 -3.47 4.08
N THR A 128 10.70 -3.04 5.27
CA THR A 128 10.29 -3.65 6.55
C THR A 128 8.80 -3.45 6.80
N THR A 129 8.28 -2.24 6.53
CA THR A 129 6.84 -1.95 6.67
C THR A 129 6.01 -2.81 5.73
N THR A 130 6.43 -2.96 4.48
CA THR A 130 5.69 -3.79 3.51
C THR A 130 5.66 -5.25 3.96
N TYR A 131 6.81 -5.80 4.37
CA TYR A 131 6.93 -7.17 4.84
C TYR A 131 6.05 -7.45 6.07
N ASN A 132 6.11 -6.57 7.09
CA ASN A 132 5.34 -6.74 8.32
C ASN A 132 3.82 -6.61 8.14
N ASN A 133 3.37 -6.03 7.02
CA ASN A 133 1.96 -5.77 6.76
C ASN A 133 1.39 -6.63 5.61
N ILE A 134 2.06 -7.70 5.19
CA ILE A 134 1.58 -8.59 4.12
C ILE A 134 0.15 -9.10 4.40
N SER A 135 -0.15 -9.52 5.63
CA SER A 135 -1.49 -10.00 6.00
C SER A 135 -2.56 -8.91 5.82
N LYS A 136 -2.25 -7.67 6.17
CA LYS A 136 -3.18 -6.54 6.03
C LYS A 136 -3.35 -6.11 4.58
N LEU A 137 -2.32 -6.25 3.75
CA LEU A 137 -2.40 -6.08 2.31
C LEU A 137 -3.32 -7.13 1.67
N ARG A 138 -3.21 -8.39 2.10
CA ARG A 138 -4.12 -9.47 1.66
C ARG A 138 -5.56 -9.18 2.06
N GLU A 139 -5.80 -8.66 3.26
CA GLU A 139 -7.15 -8.24 3.69
C GLU A 139 -7.71 -7.14 2.77
N ILE A 140 -6.93 -6.09 2.49
CA ILE A 140 -7.34 -5.02 1.57
C ILE A 140 -7.66 -5.58 0.17
N GLN A 141 -6.85 -6.51 -0.34
CA GLN A 141 -7.07 -7.10 -1.66
C GLN A 141 -8.24 -8.09 -1.68
N GLY A 142 -8.42 -8.85 -0.60
CA GLY A 142 -9.51 -9.80 -0.39
C GLY A 142 -10.88 -9.13 -0.48
N GLN A 143 -11.01 -7.91 0.07
CA GLN A 143 -12.23 -7.11 -0.03
C GLN A 143 -12.69 -6.82 -1.47
N TYR A 144 -11.77 -6.86 -2.44
CA TYR A 144 -12.10 -6.75 -3.85
C TYR A 144 -12.36 -8.13 -4.47
N LEU A 145 -11.63 -9.17 -4.06
CA LEU A 145 -11.82 -10.56 -4.51
C LEU A 145 -13.18 -11.12 -4.11
N ASP A 146 -13.63 -10.86 -2.88
CA ASP A 146 -14.95 -11.30 -2.41
C ASP A 146 -16.06 -10.75 -3.31
N LYS A 147 -15.91 -9.51 -3.82
CA LYS A 147 -16.83 -8.90 -4.78
C LYS A 147 -16.71 -9.49 -6.19
N MET A 148 -15.56 -10.05 -6.56
CA MET A 148 -15.37 -10.78 -7.82
C MET A 148 -16.13 -12.12 -7.81
N ASN A 149 -16.17 -12.79 -6.66
CA ASN A 149 -16.74 -14.14 -6.52
C ASN A 149 -18.28 -14.16 -6.42
N VAL A 150 -18.96 -13.02 -6.27
CA VAL A 150 -20.44 -12.97 -6.11
C VAL A 150 -21.20 -13.51 -7.35
N GLY A 151 -20.55 -13.61 -8.51
CA GLY A 151 -21.13 -14.17 -9.75
C GLY A 151 -20.62 -15.55 -10.17
N GLN A 152 -19.63 -16.12 -9.47
CA GLN A 152 -19.17 -17.48 -9.68
C GLN A 152 -19.35 -18.22 -8.36
N ALA A 153 -20.49 -18.89 -8.21
CA ALA A 153 -20.62 -19.91 -7.18
C ALA A 153 -19.46 -20.90 -7.38
N PHE A 154 -18.66 -21.11 -6.34
CA PHE A 154 -17.80 -22.28 -6.27
C PHE A 154 -18.72 -23.50 -6.19
N ASP A 155 -19.03 -24.10 -7.34
CA ASP A 155 -19.67 -25.41 -7.42
C ASP A 155 -18.57 -26.46 -7.17
N PRO A 156 -18.55 -27.15 -6.02
CA PRO A 156 -17.51 -28.11 -5.70
C PRO A 156 -17.63 -29.42 -6.48
N GLY A 157 -18.54 -29.58 -7.45
CA GLY A 157 -18.78 -30.88 -8.04
C GLY A 157 -19.59 -30.92 -9.33
N ASN A 158 -19.12 -30.29 -10.41
CA ASN A 158 -19.66 -30.58 -11.75
C ASN A 158 -18.66 -30.49 -12.91
N ASP A 159 -17.37 -30.70 -12.64
CA ASP A 159 -16.45 -31.12 -13.70
C ASP A 159 -16.49 -32.66 -13.76
N GLU A 160 -17.63 -33.21 -14.22
CA GLU A 160 -17.64 -34.56 -14.78
C GLU A 160 -16.68 -34.54 -15.97
N TYR A 161 -15.48 -35.07 -15.75
CA TYR A 161 -14.61 -35.48 -16.84
C TYR A 161 -15.39 -36.51 -17.67
N LYS A 162 -16.01 -36.05 -18.77
CA LYS A 162 -16.41 -36.95 -19.85
C LYS A 162 -15.14 -37.52 -20.45
N SER A 163 -14.63 -38.59 -19.84
CA SER A 163 -13.73 -39.52 -20.51
C SER A 163 -14.43 -39.91 -21.80
N GLN A 164 -13.86 -39.53 -22.95
CA GLN A 164 -14.32 -39.99 -24.24
C GLN A 164 -14.35 -41.52 -24.17
N GLU A 165 -15.55 -42.11 -24.25
CA GLU A 165 -15.70 -43.54 -24.44
C GLU A 165 -14.92 -43.90 -25.70
N GLY A 166 -13.94 -44.79 -25.53
CA GLY A 166 -13.13 -45.31 -26.61
C GLY A 166 -14.05 -45.97 -27.63
N VAL A 167 -13.95 -45.51 -28.87
CA VAL A 167 -14.51 -46.15 -30.04
C VAL A 167 -13.94 -47.56 -30.11
N GLU A 168 -14.81 -48.57 -29.99
CA GLU A 168 -14.50 -49.94 -30.37
C GLU A 168 -14.25 -49.98 -31.88
N GLU A 169 -13.06 -50.42 -32.27
CA GLU A 169 -12.75 -51.03 -33.58
C GLU A 169 -12.05 -52.37 -33.36
#